data_AF-A0ABC8DFW4-F1
#
_entry.id   AF-A0ABC8DFW4-F1
#
_cell.length_a   1.000
_cell.length_b   1.000
_cell.length_c   1.000
_cell.angle_alpha   90.00
_cell.angle_beta   90.00
_cell.angle_gamma   90.00
#
_symmetry.space_group_name_H-M   'P 1'
#
loop_
_entity.id
_entity.type
_entity.pdbx_description
1 polymer ?
#
loop_
_entity_poly.entity_id
_entity_poly.type
_entity_poly.pdbx_seq_one_letter_code
_entity_poly.pdbx_strand_id
1 'polypeptide(L)'
;MKKRFIGFLVLASFLLMFNTASYATETEEKTTAEVLESAWDEFGLFSFEIGQTDPVITIGMDQSKSDTKLREYLNDNLSEKSKKKYDVVIFKDDINKLKKEHQKYLQEKSRP
;
A
#
# COMPACT_ATOMS: atom_id res chain seq x y z
N MET A 1 -29.72 32.37 17.82
CA MET A 1 -28.46 31.72 17.38
C MET A 1 -28.36 30.37 18.07
N LYS A 2 -28.32 29.26 17.32
CA LYS A 2 -28.12 27.90 17.87
C LYS A 2 -27.05 27.23 17.01
N LYS A 3 -25.83 27.14 17.53
CA LYS A 3 -24.70 26.46 16.88
C LYS A 3 -24.92 24.94 17.04
N ARG A 4 -25.08 24.22 15.94
CA ARG A 4 -25.07 22.75 15.94
C ARG A 4 -23.67 22.31 15.51
N PHE A 5 -22.84 21.95 16.48
CA PHE A 5 -21.61 21.21 16.24
C PHE A 5 -22.02 19.76 15.96
N ILE A 6 -22.10 19.38 14.68
CA ILE A 6 -22.13 17.95 14.31
C ILE A 6 -20.66 17.53 14.29
N GLY A 7 -20.29 16.78 15.34
CA GLY A 7 -18.95 16.27 15.56
C GLY A 7 -18.53 15.29 14.47
N PHE A 8 -17.26 15.39 14.09
CA PHE A 8 -16.57 14.42 13.26
C PHE A 8 -16.62 13.05 13.92
N LEU A 9 -17.22 12.08 13.25
CA LEU A 9 -17.13 10.66 13.61
C LEU A 9 -15.80 10.12 13.07
N VAL A 10 -14.71 10.31 13.82
CA VAL A 10 -13.44 9.63 13.54
C VAL A 10 -13.57 8.20 14.05
N LEU A 11 -14.03 7.30 13.19
CA LEU A 11 -14.04 5.87 13.47
C LEU A 11 -12.63 5.31 13.19
N ALA A 12 -11.66 5.69 14.03
CA ALA A 12 -10.36 5.03 14.09
C ALA A 12 -10.51 3.74 14.90
N SER A 13 -11.01 2.70 14.26
CA SER A 13 -11.14 1.38 14.89
C SER A 13 -9.77 0.72 14.96
N PHE A 14 -9.15 0.87 16.13
CA PHE A 14 -8.06 0.07 16.68
C PHE A 14 -8.28 -1.44 16.45
N LEU A 15 -7.48 -2.04 15.57
CA LEU A 15 -7.27 -3.50 15.53
C LEU A 15 -5.77 -3.84 15.38
N LEU A 16 -4.91 -3.12 16.09
CA LEU A 16 -3.57 -3.62 16.41
C LEU A 16 -3.64 -4.26 17.80
N MET A 17 -4.17 -5.49 17.84
CA MET A 17 -3.91 -6.38 18.95
C MET A 17 -2.40 -6.66 18.96
N PHE A 18 -1.68 -5.93 19.81
CA PHE A 18 -0.27 -6.11 20.11
C PHE A 18 -0.02 -7.52 20.64
N ASN A 19 0.28 -8.43 19.72
CA ASN A 19 1.04 -9.62 20.00
C ASN A 19 2.48 -9.30 19.60
N THR A 20 3.36 -9.16 20.58
CA THR A 20 4.74 -9.69 20.62
C THR A 20 5.52 -8.98 21.73
N ALA A 21 5.44 -9.56 22.94
CA ALA A 21 6.53 -9.41 23.89
C ALA A 21 7.74 -10.15 23.30
N SER A 22 8.68 -9.45 22.65
CA SER A 22 9.99 -10.00 22.28
C SER A 22 10.90 -8.98 21.56
N TYR A 23 12.00 -8.64 22.25
CA TYR A 23 13.29 -8.14 21.76
C TYR A 23 13.51 -6.63 21.53
N ALA A 24 14.30 -6.08 22.46
CA ALA A 24 15.51 -5.28 22.25
C ALA A 24 15.52 -4.19 21.17
N THR A 25 15.76 -2.95 21.64
CA THR A 25 16.36 -1.80 20.95
C THR A 25 17.01 -2.09 19.59
N GLU A 26 16.21 -2.00 18.54
CA GLU A 26 16.63 -1.69 17.19
C GLU A 26 15.76 -0.49 16.79
N THR A 27 16.35 0.52 16.15
CA THR A 27 15.62 1.60 15.46
C THR A 27 14.34 1.02 14.86
N GLU A 28 13.16 1.60 15.15
CA GLU A 28 11.88 1.07 14.62
C GLU A 28 11.96 0.97 13.09
N GLU A 29 12.40 -0.19 12.59
CA GLU A 29 12.56 -0.43 11.17
C GLU A 29 11.16 -0.43 10.58
N LYS A 30 10.94 0.41 9.56
CA LYS A 30 9.67 0.45 8.84
C LYS A 30 9.32 -0.95 8.37
N THR A 31 8.09 -1.35 8.63
CA THR A 31 7.53 -2.58 8.08
C THR A 31 7.48 -2.50 6.54
N THR A 32 7.46 -3.66 5.87
CA THR A 32 7.32 -3.73 4.41
C THR A 32 6.09 -2.94 3.91
N ALA A 33 4.98 -2.98 4.65
CA ALA A 33 3.78 -2.22 4.32
C ALA A 33 4.04 -0.71 4.40
N GLU A 34 4.65 -0.21 5.46
CA GLU A 34 4.96 1.21 5.62
C GLU A 34 5.93 1.73 4.56
N VAL A 35 6.89 0.89 4.11
CA VAL A 35 7.78 1.23 2.99
C VAL A 35 6.99 1.36 1.67
N LEU A 36 6.08 0.42 1.38
CA LEU A 36 5.23 0.46 0.18
C LEU A 36 4.23 1.62 0.22
N GLU A 37 3.65 1.91 1.38
CA GLU A 37 2.77 3.07 1.59
C GLU A 37 3.53 4.39 1.41
N SER A 38 4.78 4.48 1.89
CA SER A 38 5.64 5.65 1.68
C SER A 38 5.96 5.87 0.20
N ALA A 39 6.07 4.79 -0.58
CA ALA A 39 6.34 4.85 -2.01
C ALA A 39 5.09 5.27 -2.83
N TRP A 40 3.88 5.21 -2.25
CA TRP A 40 2.63 5.16 -3.00
C TRP A 40 2.49 6.30 -4.03
N ASP A 41 2.53 7.54 -3.55
CA ASP A 41 2.35 8.72 -4.40
C ASP A 41 3.57 9.03 -5.27
N GLU A 42 4.78 8.84 -4.71
CA GLU A 42 6.04 9.17 -5.40
C GLU A 42 6.20 8.33 -6.68
N PHE A 43 5.99 7.01 -6.54
CA PHE A 43 6.17 6.04 -7.61
C PHE A 43 4.87 5.76 -8.39
N GLY A 44 3.76 6.40 -8.02
CA GLY A 44 2.48 6.26 -8.72
C GLY A 44 1.92 4.84 -8.62
N LEU A 45 1.97 4.26 -7.43
CA LEU A 45 1.37 2.98 -7.12
C LEU A 45 -0.15 3.12 -7.12
N PHE A 46 -0.85 2.09 -7.59
CA PHE A 46 -2.30 2.01 -7.47
C PHE A 46 -2.76 0.74 -6.75
N SER A 47 -1.85 -0.22 -6.54
CA SER A 47 -2.10 -1.43 -5.77
C SER A 47 -0.79 -2.03 -5.29
N PHE A 48 -0.80 -2.64 -4.10
CA PHE A 48 0.19 -3.64 -3.74
C PHE A 48 -0.47 -4.76 -2.94
N GLU A 49 0.15 -5.94 -2.97
CA GLU A 49 -0.22 -7.08 -2.16
C GLU A 49 1.05 -7.70 -1.59
N ILE A 50 1.03 -8.03 -0.29
CA ILE A 50 2.11 -8.76 0.37
C ILE A 50 1.59 -10.16 0.65
N GLY A 51 2.07 -11.14 -0.10
CA GLY A 51 1.65 -12.52 0.07
C GLY A 51 2.04 -13.07 1.45
N GLN A 52 1.08 -13.70 2.12
CA GLN A 52 1.29 -14.31 3.44
C GLN A 52 1.81 -15.74 3.33
N THR A 53 1.26 -16.51 2.38
CA THR A 53 1.61 -17.91 2.11
C THR A 53 2.69 -18.02 1.05
N ASP A 54 2.51 -17.32 -0.07
CA ASP A 54 3.51 -17.18 -1.10
C ASP A 54 4.27 -15.87 -0.85
N PRO A 55 5.59 -15.91 -0.65
CA PRO A 55 6.32 -14.72 -0.24
C PRO A 55 6.65 -13.86 -1.46
N VAL A 56 5.62 -13.30 -2.08
CA VAL A 56 5.72 -12.38 -3.22
C VAL A 56 5.06 -11.07 -2.86
N ILE A 57 5.73 -9.96 -3.14
CA ILE A 57 5.15 -8.62 -3.14
C ILE A 57 4.77 -8.32 -4.59
N THR A 58 3.48 -8.19 -4.82
CA THR A 58 2.92 -7.85 -6.14
C THR A 58 2.55 -6.38 -6.15
N ILE A 59 3.07 -5.63 -7.12
CA ILE A 59 2.96 -4.18 -7.17
C ILE A 59 2.41 -3.72 -8.52
N GLY A 60 1.35 -2.93 -8.48
CA GLY A 60 0.79 -2.24 -9.64
C GLY A 60 1.15 -0.76 -9.61
N MET A 61 1.81 -0.29 -10.67
CA MET A 61 2.23 1.12 -10.79
C MET A 61 1.88 1.74 -12.15
N ASP A 62 1.81 3.07 -12.18
CA ASP A 62 1.55 3.83 -13.40
C ASP A 62 2.63 3.56 -14.47
N GLN A 63 2.19 3.33 -15.70
CA GLN A 63 3.06 3.04 -16.85
C GLN A 63 4.10 4.14 -17.16
N SER A 64 3.83 5.40 -16.81
CA SER A 64 4.73 6.53 -17.02
C SER A 64 5.86 6.61 -15.98
N LYS A 65 5.72 5.94 -14.84
CA LYS A 65 6.68 5.96 -13.74
C LYS A 65 7.78 4.90 -13.94
N SER A 66 8.92 5.05 -13.27
CA SER A 66 10.08 4.17 -13.46
C SER A 66 10.06 2.97 -12.50
N ASP A 67 9.97 1.76 -13.06
CA ASP A 67 10.12 0.50 -12.32
C ASP A 67 11.51 0.40 -11.66
N THR A 68 12.56 0.75 -12.39
CA THR A 68 13.95 0.72 -11.90
C THR A 68 14.12 1.57 -10.63
N LYS A 69 13.61 2.80 -10.63
CA LYS A 69 13.69 3.68 -9.45
C LYS A 69 12.91 3.14 -8.25
N LEU A 70 11.77 2.51 -8.50
CA LEU A 70 11.02 1.85 -7.42
C LEU A 70 11.83 0.69 -6.84
N ARG A 71 12.48 -0.12 -7.67
CA ARG A 71 13.34 -1.22 -7.20
C ARG A 71 14.53 -0.73 -6.38
N GLU A 72 15.17 0.36 -6.80
CA GLU A 72 16.24 1.02 -6.04
C GLU A 72 15.72 1.48 -4.67
N TYR A 73 14.59 2.19 -4.65
CA TYR A 73 13.95 2.62 -3.40
C TYR A 73 13.64 1.45 -2.46
N LEU A 74 13.05 0.37 -2.98
CA LEU A 74 12.73 -0.82 -2.19
C LEU A 74 14.00 -1.49 -1.65
N ASN A 75 15.08 -1.55 -2.44
CA ASN A 75 16.35 -2.10 -1.98
C ASN A 75 16.95 -1.30 -0.81
N ASP A 76 16.81 0.02 -0.86
CA ASP A 76 17.40 0.93 0.12
C ASP A 76 16.56 1.04 1.41
N ASN A 77 15.25 0.82 1.32
CA ASN A 77 14.32 1.05 2.43
C ASN A 77 13.74 -0.22 3.06
N LEU A 78 13.74 -1.36 2.36
CA LEU A 78 13.33 -2.64 2.96
C LEU A 78 14.44 -3.23 3.81
N SER A 79 14.07 -3.79 4.96
CA SER A 79 14.99 -4.54 5.80
C SER A 79 15.60 -5.73 5.04
N GLU A 80 16.83 -6.11 5.40
CA GLU A 80 17.51 -7.28 4.82
C GLU A 80 16.67 -8.56 4.95
N LYS A 81 15.91 -8.69 6.04
CA LYS A 81 14.99 -9.81 6.24
C LYS A 81 13.87 -9.81 5.20
N SER A 82 13.26 -8.66 4.93
CA SER A 82 12.20 -8.54 3.93
C SER A 82 12.73 -8.80 2.52
N LYS A 83 13.91 -8.28 2.17
CA LYS A 83 14.54 -8.49 0.85
C LYS A 83 14.86 -9.96 0.57
N LYS A 84 15.25 -10.73 1.60
CA LYS A 84 15.49 -12.17 1.48
C LYS A 84 14.22 -13.00 1.49
N LYS A 85 13.18 -12.53 2.18
CA LYS A 85 11.92 -13.24 2.30
C LYS A 85 11.12 -13.15 1.01
N TYR A 86 11.00 -11.95 0.45
CA TYR A 86 10.01 -11.66 -0.58
C TYR A 86 10.63 -11.46 -1.97
N ASP A 87 10.04 -12.12 -2.98
CA ASP A 87 10.25 -11.74 -4.38
C ASP A 87 9.37 -10.54 -4.73
N VAL A 88 9.82 -9.69 -5.68
CA VAL A 88 9.09 -8.47 -6.08
C VAL A 88 8.69 -8.53 -7.55
N VAL A 89 7.37 -8.61 -7.78
CA VAL A 89 6.74 -8.59 -9.11
C VAL A 89 6.08 -7.23 -9.31
N ILE A 90 6.44 -6.54 -10.39
CA ILE A 90 5.90 -5.23 -10.72
C ILE A 90 5.20 -5.32 -12.08
N PHE A 91 3.97 -4.84 -12.13
CA PHE A 91 3.22 -4.66 -13.36
C PHE A 91 2.84 -3.19 -13.56
N LYS A 92 2.76 -2.78 -14.82
CA LYS A 92 2.53 -1.40 -15.21
C LYS A 92 1.29 -1.28 -16.07
N ASP A 93 0.43 -0.30 -15.77
CA ASP A 93 -0.75 0.01 -16.59
C ASP A 93 -1.08 1.51 -16.54
N ASP A 94 -1.97 1.96 -17.43
CA ASP A 94 -2.50 3.32 -17.41
C ASP A 94 -3.51 3.48 -16.28
N ILE A 95 -3.15 4.26 -15.26
CA ILE A 95 -4.02 4.52 -14.11
C ILE A 95 -5.35 5.18 -14.52
N ASN A 96 -5.37 5.96 -15.61
CA ASN A 96 -6.58 6.59 -16.11
C ASN A 96 -7.52 5.58 -16.75
N LYS A 97 -6.96 4.56 -17.42
CA LYS A 97 -7.74 3.44 -17.94
C LYS A 97 -8.36 2.65 -16.79
N LEU A 98 -7.57 2.30 -15.77
CA LEU A 98 -8.05 1.59 -14.57
C LEU A 98 -9.16 2.37 -13.84
N LYS A 99 -8.99 3.69 -13.65
CA LYS A 99 -10.02 4.55 -13.06
C LYS A 99 -11.32 4.54 -13.85
N LYS A 100 -11.24 4.62 -15.19
CA LYS A 100 -12.43 4.56 -16.07
C LYS A 100 -13.13 3.20 -15.98
N GLU A 101 -12.37 2.12 -15.97
CA GLU A 101 -12.92 0.76 -15.83
C GLU A 101 -13.61 0.55 -14.48
N HIS A 102 -12.99 1.02 -13.39
CA HIS A 102 -13.60 0.97 -12.06
C HIS A 102 -14.89 1.80 -11.99
N GLN A 103 -14.90 3.00 -12.57
CA GLN A 103 -16.12 3.82 -12.65
C GLN A 103 -17.23 3.14 -13.44
N LYS A 104 -16.93 2.50 -14.58
CA LYS A 104 -17.90 1.73 -15.36
C LYS A 104 -18.46 0.55 -14.57
N TYR A 105 -17.59 -0.20 -13.89
CA TYR A 105 -18.00 -1.32 -13.03
C TYR A 105 -19.01 -0.87 -11.95
N LEU A 106 -18.74 0.25 -11.27
CA LEU A 106 -19.65 0.81 -10.26
C LEU A 106 -20.99 1.25 -10.85
N GLN A 107 -20.99 1.83 -12.06
CA GLN A 107 -22.23 2.21 -12.78
C GLN A 107 -23.05 0.99 -13.21
N GLU A 108 -22.43 -0.10 -13.64
CA GLU A 108 -23.13 -1.33 -14.01
C GLU A 108 -23.76 -2.02 -12.80
N LYS A 109 -23.03 -2.09 -11.69
CA LYS A 109 -23.50 -2.65 -10.41
C LYS A 109 -24.65 -1.87 -9.76
N SER A 110 -24.83 -0.60 -10.13
CA SER A 110 -25.87 0.28 -9.57
C SER A 110 -27.14 0.32 -10.42
N ARG A 111 -27.21 -0.42 -11.54
CA ARG A 111 -28.45 -0.58 -12.31
C ARG A 111 -29.42 -1.50 -11.55
N PRO A 112 -30.71 -1.12 -11.42
CA PRO A 112 -31.74 -1.92 -10.75
C PRO A 112 -32.09 -3.20 -11.51
#